data_AF-A0A1A0H1V1-F1
#
_entry.id   AF-A0A1A0H1V1-F1
#
_cell.length_a   1.000
_cell.length_b   1.000
_cell.length_c   1.000
_cell.angle_alpha   90.00
_cell.angle_beta   90.00
_cell.angle_gamma   90.00
#
_symmetry.space_group_name_H-M   'P 1'
#
loop_
_entity.id
_entity.type
_entity.pdbx_description
1 polymer ?
#
loop_
_entity_poly.entity_id
_entity_poly.type
_entity_poly.pdbx_seq_one_letter_code
_entity_poly.pdbx_strand_id
1 'polypeptide(L)'
;MVSRSLCRSLPFNRQLALGRTLRPNYFPTPAAVFSVGPRKSNYFARYNSTKAGSNSPVEDLSKKVAPLQTVKHTELSQDVAAQELVQSGQKDDAMPAAPKKTIWEKVKHEVAHYWAGTKLLGYEIKISTKLLFKLASGYGLSRRESNQLQRTIVDVARLIPFSMFLIVPFAELLLPVALKIFPNLLPSTYESSSDVKKKRARLSKARANASEFIKKTMEESGLKLSKKISEKEREEFVSFFHTISMGKTPAKEHLIKVARMFKNDQVLDNLSRHQLMAMTKYMSLRPFGTDSILRYQIRHRLLTIIKDDKAIDYEGVDSLTVPELQLACSQRGIKTQDASPARLREDLDTWLDLRLRQKIPSTLLILSSAYTYGEHTQGVDTYYSALLAVLSSIPDEVYNVAKLELADDSKLKLDILKEQDEMINEENIREKDTVNQIKDNIKLDEYEETATEGMKIEQDDDKSSEQSKESAEQKPEPKK
;
A
#
# COMPACT_ATOMS: atom_id res chain seq x y z
N MET A 1 -52.50 38.17 9.35
CA MET A 1 -52.72 38.16 7.89
C MET A 1 -52.38 36.75 7.40
N VAL A 2 -53.35 35.84 7.26
CA VAL A 2 -54.03 35.44 5.99
C VAL A 2 -52.98 34.92 4.98
N SER A 3 -52.92 33.67 4.50
CA SER A 3 -53.91 32.66 4.08
C SER A 3 -53.25 31.26 4.18
N ARG A 4 -53.88 30.20 4.71
CA ARG A 4 -54.88 29.28 4.08
C ARG A 4 -54.43 28.60 2.78
N SER A 5 -54.26 27.28 2.83
CA SER A 5 -54.93 26.24 2.01
C SER A 5 -54.08 24.97 1.96
N LEU A 6 -54.56 23.72 1.86
CA LEU A 6 -55.81 22.96 2.06
C LEU A 6 -55.32 21.50 1.80
N CYS A 7 -55.30 20.57 2.76
CA CYS A 7 -56.38 19.74 3.29
C CYS A 7 -56.79 18.51 2.41
N ARG A 8 -57.06 17.40 3.14
CA ARG A 8 -57.81 16.15 2.82
C ARG A 8 -56.97 14.93 2.41
N SER A 9 -56.83 13.82 3.17
CA SER A 9 -57.77 13.02 4.00
C SER A 9 -58.81 12.26 3.14
N LEU A 10 -58.78 10.92 3.04
CA LEU A 10 -59.42 9.88 3.89
C LEU A 10 -59.51 8.56 3.02
N PRO A 11 -60.12 7.42 3.43
CA PRO A 11 -59.60 6.38 4.34
C PRO A 11 -59.95 4.92 3.87
N PHE A 12 -59.92 3.96 4.81
CA PHE A 12 -60.70 2.69 4.86
C PHE A 12 -60.14 1.44 4.12
N ASN A 13 -60.34 0.18 4.55
CA ASN A 13 -60.40 -0.53 5.84
C ASN A 13 -60.47 -2.04 5.50
N ARG A 14 -59.83 -2.89 6.31
CA ARG A 14 -60.21 -4.28 6.72
C ARG A 14 -60.87 -5.29 5.75
N GLN A 15 -60.28 -6.49 5.65
CA GLN A 15 -60.76 -7.80 6.18
C GLN A 15 -59.88 -8.93 5.60
N LEU A 16 -59.13 -9.69 6.42
CA LEU A 16 -59.47 -10.97 7.06
C LEU A 16 -59.90 -12.08 6.07
N ALA A 17 -59.13 -13.19 6.01
CA ALA A 17 -59.53 -14.51 6.52
C ALA A 17 -58.87 -15.70 5.79
N LEU A 18 -58.36 -16.65 6.59
CA LEU A 18 -58.25 -18.12 6.35
C LEU A 18 -57.26 -18.58 5.25
N GLY A 19 -56.24 -19.39 5.51
CA GLY A 19 -56.12 -20.50 6.43
C GLY A 19 -56.04 -21.80 5.62
N ARG A 20 -54.84 -22.41 5.49
CA ARG A 20 -54.67 -23.87 5.37
C ARG A 20 -53.20 -24.27 5.49
N THR A 21 -53.00 -25.15 6.45
CA THR A 21 -51.80 -25.90 6.81
C THR A 21 -51.51 -26.98 5.78
N LEU A 22 -50.24 -27.18 5.41
CA LEU A 22 -49.70 -28.48 5.00
C LEU A 22 -48.21 -28.55 5.40
N ARG A 23 -47.87 -29.66 6.07
CA ARG A 23 -46.57 -29.99 6.68
C ARG A 23 -45.48 -30.33 5.63
N PRO A 24 -44.20 -30.36 6.04
CA PRO A 24 -43.05 -30.43 5.13
C PRO A 24 -42.75 -31.87 4.70
N ASN A 25 -42.40 -32.04 3.43
CA ASN A 25 -41.80 -33.29 2.95
C ASN A 25 -40.30 -33.30 3.27
N TYR A 26 -39.93 -34.26 4.11
CA TYR A 26 -38.56 -34.69 4.38
C TYR A 26 -37.89 -35.15 3.07
N PHE A 27 -36.76 -34.54 2.74
CA PHE A 27 -35.75 -35.13 1.85
C PHE A 27 -34.50 -35.41 2.70
N PRO A 28 -33.95 -36.64 2.70
CA PRO A 28 -32.73 -36.94 3.42
C PRO A 28 -31.52 -36.37 2.66
N THR A 29 -30.69 -35.63 3.38
CA THR A 29 -29.35 -35.22 2.96
C THR A 29 -28.42 -36.43 2.93
N PRO A 30 -27.61 -36.65 1.89
CA PRO A 30 -26.52 -37.62 1.97
C PRO A 30 -25.39 -37.02 2.82
N ALA A 31 -25.22 -37.56 4.03
CA ALA A 31 -24.05 -37.30 4.86
C ALA A 31 -22.81 -37.95 4.22
N ALA A 32 -22.00 -37.15 3.54
CA ALA A 32 -20.65 -37.55 3.15
C ALA A 32 -19.76 -37.48 4.39
N VAL A 33 -19.55 -38.63 5.04
CA VAL A 33 -18.55 -38.80 6.10
C VAL A 33 -17.17 -38.74 5.45
N PHE A 34 -16.55 -37.56 5.42
CA PHE A 34 -15.12 -37.44 5.14
C PHE A 34 -14.34 -37.79 6.40
N SER A 35 -13.73 -38.98 6.41
CA SER A 35 -12.76 -39.36 7.44
C SER A 35 -11.51 -38.49 7.31
N VAL A 36 -11.28 -37.62 8.30
CA VAL A 36 -10.02 -36.88 8.43
C VAL A 36 -8.99 -37.81 9.06
N GLY A 37 -8.05 -38.31 8.25
CA GLY A 37 -6.87 -39.02 8.75
C GLY A 37 -5.93 -38.10 9.54
N PRO A 38 -5.04 -38.65 10.39
CA PRO A 38 -4.30 -37.86 11.37
C PRO A 38 -3.30 -36.92 10.69
N ARG A 39 -3.40 -35.63 11.02
CA ARG A 39 -2.42 -34.59 10.67
C ARG A 39 -1.07 -34.92 11.29
N LYS A 40 -0.04 -35.12 10.47
CA LYS A 40 1.36 -35.07 10.94
C LYS A 40 1.72 -33.61 11.24
N SER A 41 1.89 -33.28 12.51
CA SER A 41 2.49 -32.00 12.93
C SER A 41 3.98 -32.04 12.64
N ASN A 42 4.39 -31.40 11.55
CA ASN A 42 5.79 -31.07 11.38
C ASN A 42 6.04 -29.75 12.12
N TYR A 43 6.67 -29.89 13.28
CA TYR A 43 7.26 -28.79 14.03
C TYR A 43 8.21 -28.01 13.12
N PHE A 44 7.91 -26.73 12.89
CA PHE A 44 8.85 -25.81 12.26
C PHE A 44 10.02 -25.57 13.23
N ALA A 45 11.15 -26.20 12.94
CA ALA A 45 12.41 -25.91 13.61
C ALA A 45 12.87 -24.49 13.21
N ARG A 46 13.06 -23.64 14.22
CA ARG A 46 13.71 -22.33 14.08
C ARG A 46 15.18 -22.56 13.75
N TYR A 47 15.66 -22.07 12.61
CA TYR A 47 17.09 -21.90 12.37
C TYR A 47 17.43 -20.43 12.60
N ASN A 48 18.17 -20.17 13.67
CA ASN A 48 18.81 -18.88 13.90
C ASN A 48 19.93 -18.72 12.86
N SER A 49 19.76 -17.77 11.95
CA SER A 49 20.80 -17.38 11.00
C SER A 49 21.92 -16.69 11.77
N THR A 50 23.02 -17.42 12.00
CA THR A 50 24.31 -16.82 12.38
C THR A 50 25.29 -17.15 11.26
N LYS A 51 25.82 -16.09 10.65
CA LYS A 51 26.84 -16.14 9.60
C LYS A 51 28.12 -16.70 10.21
N ALA A 52 28.61 -17.84 9.73
CA ALA A 52 30.00 -18.26 9.89
C ALA A 52 30.44 -19.02 8.64
N GLY A 53 31.52 -18.54 8.01
CA GLY A 53 32.09 -19.14 6.81
C GLY A 53 32.79 -20.47 7.11
N SER A 54 32.65 -21.42 6.19
CA SER A 54 33.61 -22.52 6.05
C SER A 54 33.64 -23.01 4.60
N ASN A 55 34.86 -23.14 4.08
CA ASN A 55 35.17 -23.71 2.78
C ASN A 55 34.98 -25.24 2.79
N SER A 56 34.31 -25.80 1.79
CA SER A 56 34.53 -27.18 1.30
C SER A 56 33.93 -27.36 -0.10
N PRO A 57 34.41 -28.36 -0.87
CA PRO A 57 34.57 -28.25 -2.32
C PRO A 57 33.32 -28.65 -3.13
N VAL A 58 33.16 -27.99 -4.28
CA VAL A 58 32.05 -28.18 -5.22
C VAL A 58 32.30 -29.44 -6.07
N GLU A 59 31.41 -30.44 -5.96
CA GLU A 59 31.31 -31.54 -6.91
C GLU A 59 30.57 -31.09 -8.19
N ASP A 60 31.20 -31.40 -9.33
CA ASP A 60 30.84 -30.97 -10.68
C ASP A 60 29.69 -31.81 -11.26
N LEU A 61 28.49 -31.22 -11.35
CA LEU A 61 27.28 -31.82 -11.92
C LEU A 61 27.17 -31.66 -13.46
N SER A 62 28.26 -31.35 -14.16
CA SER A 62 28.27 -31.08 -15.61
C SER A 62 28.04 -32.29 -16.54
N LYS A 63 27.77 -33.50 -16.04
CA LYS A 63 27.74 -34.73 -16.88
C LYS A 63 26.36 -35.33 -17.21
N LYS A 64 25.25 -34.60 -17.13
CA LYS A 64 23.93 -35.15 -17.50
C LYS A 64 23.03 -34.21 -18.32
N VAL A 65 23.47 -33.75 -19.50
CA VAL A 65 22.55 -33.41 -20.61
C VAL A 65 23.28 -33.61 -21.95
N ALA A 66 22.71 -34.42 -22.86
CA ALA A 66 23.15 -34.54 -24.25
C ALA A 66 22.50 -33.46 -25.15
N PRO A 67 23.11 -33.06 -26.28
CA PRO A 67 23.00 -31.71 -26.84
C PRO A 67 22.11 -31.62 -28.09
N LEU A 68 21.41 -30.50 -28.30
CA LEU A 68 20.92 -30.10 -29.64
C LEU A 68 20.87 -28.55 -29.83
N GLN A 69 21.71 -28.13 -30.80
CA GLN A 69 21.51 -27.07 -31.80
C GLN A 69 21.71 -25.58 -31.46
N THR A 70 22.98 -25.17 -31.65
CA THR A 70 23.50 -23.95 -32.29
C THR A 70 22.50 -22.88 -32.76
N VAL A 71 22.53 -21.73 -32.09
CA VAL A 71 22.20 -20.42 -32.65
C VAL A 71 23.51 -19.62 -32.70
N LYS A 72 23.81 -19.02 -33.86
CA LYS A 72 25.03 -18.25 -34.11
C LYS A 72 25.13 -17.03 -33.18
N HIS A 73 26.25 -16.92 -32.48
CA HIS A 73 26.71 -15.68 -31.86
C HIS A 73 27.29 -14.78 -32.97
N THR A 74 26.78 -13.54 -33.06
CA THR A 74 27.50 -12.44 -33.70
C THR A 74 27.98 -11.55 -32.56
N GLU A 75 29.30 -11.43 -32.45
CA GLU A 75 30.01 -10.77 -31.37
C GLU A 75 29.84 -9.24 -31.41
N LEU A 76 29.82 -8.67 -30.19
CA LEU A 76 29.93 -7.26 -29.90
C LEU A 76 31.35 -6.77 -30.26
N SER A 77 31.44 -5.72 -31.08
CA SER A 77 32.61 -4.85 -31.17
C SER A 77 32.18 -3.44 -30.76
N GLN A 78 32.08 -3.21 -29.45
CA GLN A 78 32.03 -1.87 -28.88
C GLN A 78 33.47 -1.46 -28.62
N ASP A 79 34.04 -0.58 -29.45
CA ASP A 79 35.20 0.27 -29.09
C ASP A 79 35.51 1.38 -30.12
N VAL A 80 34.70 1.57 -31.18
CA VAL A 80 34.92 2.65 -32.17
C VAL A 80 33.83 3.75 -32.17
N ALA A 81 32.69 3.51 -31.51
CA ALA A 81 31.55 4.44 -31.54
C ALA A 81 31.67 5.66 -30.62
N ALA A 82 32.71 5.75 -29.79
CA ALA A 82 32.89 6.84 -28.82
C ALA A 82 33.70 8.05 -29.35
N GLN A 83 34.22 7.99 -30.59
CA GLN A 83 35.02 9.09 -31.17
C GLN A 83 34.34 9.85 -32.32
N GLU A 84 33.13 9.49 -32.73
CA GLU A 84 32.41 10.17 -33.83
C GLU A 84 31.35 11.20 -33.39
N LEU A 85 31.16 11.44 -32.09
CA LEU A 85 30.12 12.33 -31.56
C LEU A 85 30.55 13.78 -31.28
N VAL A 86 31.75 14.21 -31.73
CA VAL A 86 32.25 15.59 -31.48
C VAL A 86 32.44 16.43 -32.75
N GLN A 87 32.15 15.91 -33.96
CA GLN A 87 32.20 16.69 -35.19
C GLN A 87 30.99 16.45 -36.10
N SER A 88 29.82 16.93 -35.71
CA SER A 88 28.77 17.34 -36.66
C SER A 88 27.74 18.22 -35.97
N GLY A 89 28.17 19.40 -35.52
CA GLY A 89 27.27 20.53 -35.35
C GLY A 89 26.95 21.14 -36.72
N GLN A 90 25.67 21.42 -36.96
CA GLN A 90 25.09 22.12 -38.11
C GLN A 90 25.08 21.37 -39.45
N LYS A 91 23.94 20.71 -39.71
CA LYS A 91 23.19 20.81 -40.98
C LYS A 91 21.72 20.49 -40.69
N ASP A 92 20.86 21.48 -40.90
CA ASP A 92 19.42 21.31 -41.00
C ASP A 92 19.13 20.50 -42.27
N ASP A 93 18.91 19.20 -42.15
CA ASP A 93 18.35 18.37 -43.21
C ASP A 93 17.39 17.34 -42.61
N ALA A 94 16.18 17.32 -43.17
CA ALA A 94 15.06 16.51 -42.75
C ALA A 94 15.40 15.01 -42.70
N MET A 95 15.19 14.37 -41.54
CA MET A 95 15.17 12.91 -41.43
C MET A 95 14.11 12.33 -42.40
N PRO A 96 14.41 11.28 -43.18
CA PRO A 96 13.40 10.60 -43.96
C PRO A 96 12.39 9.95 -43.01
N ALA A 97 11.14 10.39 -43.10
CA ALA A 97 10.03 9.83 -42.35
C ALA A 97 9.97 8.31 -42.59
N ALA A 98 10.11 7.53 -41.51
CA ALA A 98 9.93 6.08 -41.55
C ALA A 98 8.64 5.73 -42.32
N PRO A 99 8.65 4.71 -43.20
CA PRO A 99 7.49 4.40 -44.03
C PRO A 99 6.28 4.15 -43.14
N LYS A 100 5.21 4.93 -43.36
CA LYS A 100 3.95 4.76 -42.64
C LYS A 100 3.45 3.35 -42.94
N LYS A 101 3.51 2.45 -41.93
CA LYS A 101 3.01 1.07 -42.03
C LYS A 101 1.65 1.08 -42.71
N THR A 102 1.47 0.21 -43.70
CA THR A 102 0.18 0.09 -44.40
C THR A 102 -0.92 -0.30 -43.41
N ILE A 103 -2.17 0.09 -43.69
CA ILE A 103 -3.31 -0.21 -42.81
C ILE A 103 -3.39 -1.72 -42.51
N TRP A 104 -3.09 -2.55 -43.51
CA TRP A 104 -3.03 -4.01 -43.37
C TRP A 104 -1.91 -4.49 -42.43
N GLU A 105 -0.72 -3.90 -42.49
CA GLU A 105 0.38 -4.22 -41.57
C GLU A 105 0.05 -3.84 -40.12
N LYS A 106 -0.67 -2.72 -39.92
CA LYS A 106 -1.13 -2.31 -38.58
C LYS A 106 -2.16 -3.30 -38.03
N VAL A 107 -3.16 -3.65 -38.83
CA VAL A 107 -4.20 -4.63 -38.45
C VAL A 107 -3.58 -5.99 -38.14
N LYS A 108 -2.66 -6.49 -38.98
CA LYS A 108 -1.97 -7.78 -38.74
C LYS A 108 -1.17 -7.75 -37.43
N HIS A 109 -0.47 -6.65 -37.16
CA HIS A 109 0.31 -6.48 -35.93
C HIS A 109 -0.59 -6.42 -34.69
N GLU A 110 -1.71 -5.70 -34.76
CA GLU A 110 -2.67 -5.60 -33.65
C GLU A 110 -3.35 -6.95 -33.38
N VAL A 111 -3.84 -7.65 -34.41
CA VAL A 111 -4.43 -8.98 -34.26
C VAL A 111 -3.42 -9.98 -33.67
N ALA A 112 -2.17 -9.96 -34.14
CA ALA A 112 -1.11 -10.82 -33.59
C ALA A 112 -0.84 -10.50 -32.10
N HIS A 113 -0.85 -9.21 -31.72
CA HIS A 113 -0.69 -8.77 -30.34
C HIS A 113 -1.83 -9.27 -29.44
N TYR A 114 -3.09 -9.13 -29.88
CA TYR A 114 -4.24 -9.62 -29.14
C TYR A 114 -4.26 -11.15 -29.04
N TRP A 115 -3.88 -11.87 -30.09
CA TRP A 115 -3.79 -13.33 -30.07
C TRP A 115 -2.73 -13.84 -29.09
N ALA A 116 -1.53 -13.25 -29.14
CA ALA A 116 -0.46 -13.55 -28.20
C ALA A 116 -0.89 -13.25 -26.75
N GLY A 117 -1.55 -12.12 -26.53
CA GLY A 117 -2.09 -11.73 -25.24
C GLY A 117 -3.14 -12.73 -24.71
N THR A 118 -4.11 -13.12 -25.53
CA THR A 118 -5.13 -14.10 -25.13
C THR A 118 -4.53 -15.46 -24.78
N LYS A 119 -3.48 -15.89 -25.50
CA LYS A 119 -2.74 -17.13 -25.16
C LYS A 119 -2.02 -17.00 -23.81
N LEU A 120 -1.41 -15.85 -23.53
CA LEU A 120 -0.74 -15.58 -22.25
C LEU A 120 -1.75 -15.61 -21.09
N LEU A 121 -2.87 -14.88 -21.23
CA LEU A 121 -3.91 -14.82 -20.21
C LEU A 121 -4.51 -16.21 -19.91
N GLY A 122 -4.76 -17.03 -20.94
CA GLY A 122 -5.24 -18.40 -20.75
C GLY A 122 -4.25 -19.26 -19.95
N TYR A 123 -2.95 -19.09 -20.18
CA TYR A 123 -1.91 -19.77 -19.40
C TYR A 123 -1.86 -19.28 -17.95
N GLU A 124 -1.98 -17.96 -17.72
CA GLU A 124 -2.05 -17.39 -16.37
C GLU A 124 -3.26 -17.88 -15.59
N ILE A 125 -4.44 -17.96 -16.23
CA ILE A 125 -5.66 -18.54 -15.63
C ILE A 125 -5.43 -20.00 -15.22
N LYS A 126 -4.76 -20.79 -16.06
CA LYS A 126 -4.43 -22.19 -15.75
C LYS A 126 -3.50 -22.32 -14.54
N ILE A 127 -2.49 -21.46 -14.41
CA ILE A 127 -1.62 -21.48 -13.22
C ILE A 127 -2.39 -21.02 -11.99
N SER A 128 -3.12 -19.92 -12.09
CA SER A 128 -3.83 -19.31 -10.97
C SER A 128 -4.95 -20.20 -10.44
N THR A 129 -5.62 -20.97 -11.29
CA THR A 129 -6.56 -22.01 -10.83
C THR A 129 -5.87 -23.09 -9.99
N LYS A 130 -4.68 -23.58 -10.41
CA LYS A 130 -3.89 -24.51 -9.60
C LYS A 130 -3.47 -23.91 -8.25
N LEU A 131 -3.07 -22.64 -8.22
CA LEU A 131 -2.72 -21.93 -6.98
C LEU A 131 -3.93 -21.74 -6.07
N LEU A 132 -5.10 -21.46 -6.65
CA LEU A 132 -6.36 -21.37 -5.91
C LEU A 132 -6.73 -22.73 -5.29
N PHE A 133 -6.56 -23.83 -6.01
CA PHE A 133 -6.74 -25.18 -5.45
C PHE A 133 -5.74 -25.50 -4.34
N LYS A 134 -4.48 -25.09 -4.48
CA LYS A 134 -3.44 -25.23 -3.44
C LYS A 134 -3.86 -24.49 -2.16
N LEU A 135 -4.35 -23.25 -2.30
CA LEU A 135 -4.86 -22.45 -1.19
C LEU A 135 -6.13 -23.07 -0.56
N ALA A 136 -7.08 -23.52 -1.38
CA ALA A 136 -8.29 -24.20 -0.92
C ALA A 136 -7.99 -25.52 -0.20
N SER A 137 -6.88 -26.17 -0.54
CA SER A 137 -6.38 -27.37 0.14
C SER A 137 -5.66 -27.07 1.46
N GLY A 138 -5.56 -25.79 1.87
CA GLY A 138 -4.95 -25.36 3.12
C GLY A 138 -3.43 -25.16 3.07
N TYR A 139 -2.80 -25.18 1.89
CA TYR A 139 -1.38 -24.89 1.76
C TYR A 139 -1.14 -23.38 1.61
N GLY A 140 -0.07 -22.88 2.24
CA GLY A 140 0.41 -21.52 2.02
C GLY A 140 0.91 -21.30 0.59
N LEU A 141 0.76 -20.06 0.11
CA LEU A 141 1.35 -19.61 -1.14
C LEU A 141 2.66 -18.89 -0.86
N SER A 142 3.66 -19.08 -1.73
CA SER A 142 4.86 -18.23 -1.70
C SER A 142 4.50 -16.80 -2.12
N ARG A 143 5.42 -15.86 -1.88
CA ARG A 143 5.24 -14.46 -2.29
C ARG A 143 4.93 -14.35 -3.79
N ARG A 144 5.70 -15.06 -4.62
CA ARG A 144 5.51 -15.09 -6.08
C ARG A 144 4.18 -15.69 -6.49
N GLU A 145 3.78 -16.79 -5.87
CA GLU A 145 2.49 -17.45 -6.16
C GLU A 145 1.30 -16.53 -5.81
N SER A 146 1.34 -15.88 -4.65
CA SER A 146 0.31 -14.93 -4.23
C SER A 146 0.19 -13.75 -5.20
N ASN A 147 1.32 -13.16 -5.61
CA ASN A 147 1.34 -12.04 -6.55
C ASN A 147 0.83 -12.45 -7.95
N GLN A 148 1.20 -13.64 -8.42
CA GLN A 148 0.71 -14.16 -9.69
C GLN A 148 -0.82 -14.35 -9.66
N LEU A 149 -1.33 -14.98 -8.60
CA LEU A 149 -2.76 -15.19 -8.40
C LEU A 149 -3.51 -13.85 -8.36
N GLN A 150 -3.03 -12.88 -7.59
CA GLN A 150 -3.64 -11.56 -7.48
C GLN A 150 -3.65 -10.82 -8.82
N ARG A 151 -2.56 -10.87 -9.60
CA ARG A 151 -2.51 -10.27 -10.94
C ARG A 151 -3.56 -10.88 -11.86
N THR A 152 -3.62 -12.21 -11.93
CA THR A 152 -4.61 -12.90 -12.78
C THR A 152 -6.04 -12.61 -12.34
N ILE A 153 -6.32 -12.55 -11.04
CA ILE A 153 -7.67 -12.19 -10.54
C ILE A 153 -8.05 -10.78 -11.02
N VAL A 154 -7.13 -9.81 -10.91
CA VAL A 154 -7.38 -8.44 -11.35
C VAL A 154 -7.58 -8.37 -12.86
N ASP A 155 -6.77 -9.08 -13.65
CA ASP A 155 -6.90 -9.11 -15.11
C ASP A 155 -8.18 -9.80 -15.56
N VAL A 156 -8.60 -10.88 -14.90
CA VAL A 156 -9.90 -11.55 -15.14
C VAL A 156 -11.07 -10.65 -14.74
N ALA A 157 -11.00 -9.96 -13.60
CA ALA A 157 -12.03 -9.04 -13.16
C ALA A 157 -12.22 -7.87 -14.14
N ARG A 158 -11.13 -7.39 -14.76
CA ARG A 158 -11.16 -6.38 -15.83
C ARG A 158 -11.66 -6.96 -17.16
N LEU A 159 -11.38 -8.24 -17.43
CA LEU A 159 -11.83 -8.91 -18.64
C LEU A 159 -13.35 -9.05 -18.70
N ILE A 160 -14.04 -9.27 -17.58
CA ILE A 160 -15.50 -9.47 -17.56
C ILE A 160 -16.25 -8.29 -18.24
N PRO A 161 -16.12 -7.03 -17.79
CA PRO A 161 -16.78 -5.91 -18.47
C PRO A 161 -16.22 -5.67 -19.89
N PHE A 162 -14.94 -5.98 -20.13
CA PHE A 162 -14.35 -5.89 -21.47
C PHE A 162 -14.95 -6.91 -22.46
N SER A 163 -15.25 -8.12 -22.02
CA SER A 163 -15.79 -9.20 -22.86
C SER A 163 -17.17 -8.88 -23.44
N MET A 164 -17.93 -8.01 -22.76
CA MET A 164 -19.21 -7.51 -23.26
C MET A 164 -19.06 -6.75 -24.60
N PHE A 165 -17.94 -6.05 -24.80
CA PHE A 165 -17.65 -5.34 -26.05
C PHE A 165 -17.34 -6.29 -27.21
N LEU A 166 -16.89 -7.52 -26.93
CA LEU A 166 -16.64 -8.54 -27.95
C LEU A 166 -17.91 -9.29 -28.35
N ILE A 167 -18.83 -9.50 -27.39
CA ILE A 167 -20.07 -10.25 -27.61
C ILE A 167 -21.11 -9.39 -28.34
N VAL A 168 -21.19 -8.08 -28.01
CA VAL A 168 -22.16 -7.17 -28.63
C VAL A 168 -21.62 -6.63 -29.95
N PRO A 169 -22.30 -6.89 -31.09
CA PRO A 169 -21.87 -6.36 -32.38
C PRO A 169 -21.84 -4.82 -32.36
N PHE A 170 -20.84 -4.21 -33.00
CA PHE A 170 -20.57 -2.76 -33.02
C PHE A 170 -20.17 -2.11 -31.68
N ALA A 171 -20.12 -2.85 -30.57
CA ALA A 171 -19.68 -2.28 -29.29
C ALA A 171 -18.20 -1.87 -29.30
N GLU A 172 -17.37 -2.45 -30.17
CA GLU A 172 -15.98 -2.04 -30.38
C GLU A 172 -15.84 -0.53 -30.70
N LEU A 173 -16.82 0.05 -31.41
CA LEU A 173 -16.86 1.48 -31.72
C LEU A 173 -16.95 2.35 -30.45
N LEU A 174 -17.47 1.79 -29.35
CA LEU A 174 -17.55 2.46 -28.05
C LEU A 174 -16.28 2.31 -27.21
N LEU A 175 -15.33 1.43 -27.58
CA LEU A 175 -14.08 1.24 -26.81
C LEU A 175 -13.28 2.54 -26.62
N PRO A 176 -13.11 3.43 -27.62
CA PRO A 176 -12.43 4.71 -27.41
C PRO A 176 -13.09 5.58 -26.34
N VAL A 177 -14.43 5.57 -26.29
CA VAL A 177 -15.21 6.30 -25.28
C VAL A 177 -15.09 5.61 -23.91
N ALA A 178 -15.19 4.29 -23.87
CA ALA A 178 -15.06 3.49 -22.66
C ALA A 178 -13.69 3.64 -22.01
N LEU A 179 -12.60 3.66 -22.79
CA LEU A 179 -11.24 3.87 -22.28
C LEU A 179 -11.01 5.29 -21.74
N LYS A 180 -11.73 6.28 -22.28
CA LYS A 180 -11.70 7.66 -21.77
C LYS A 180 -12.38 7.77 -20.40
N ILE A 181 -13.44 7.00 -20.17
CA ILE A 181 -14.18 6.96 -18.90
C ILE A 181 -13.48 6.03 -17.88
N PHE A 182 -12.98 4.88 -18.35
CA PHE A 182 -12.36 3.82 -17.56
C PHE A 182 -10.92 3.54 -18.03
N PRO A 183 -9.93 4.32 -17.57
CA PRO A 183 -8.54 4.24 -18.06
C PRO A 183 -7.80 2.94 -17.68
N ASN A 184 -8.39 2.11 -16.81
CA ASN A 184 -7.86 0.79 -16.40
C ASN A 184 -8.80 -0.35 -16.80
N LEU A 185 -9.57 -0.18 -17.88
CA LEU A 185 -10.51 -1.18 -18.39
C LEU A 185 -9.80 -2.40 -18.99
N LEU A 186 -8.65 -2.20 -19.64
CA LEU A 186 -7.93 -3.29 -20.28
C LEU A 186 -7.19 -4.16 -19.25
N PRO A 187 -7.26 -5.49 -19.39
CA PRO A 187 -6.29 -6.40 -18.80
C PRO A 187 -4.85 -5.98 -19.14
N SER A 188 -3.94 -6.17 -18.19
CA SER A 188 -2.52 -5.80 -18.35
C SER A 188 -1.87 -6.40 -19.61
N THR A 189 -2.37 -7.56 -20.02
CA THR A 189 -1.97 -8.33 -21.20
C THR A 189 -2.23 -7.65 -22.54
N TYR A 190 -3.19 -6.72 -22.60
CA TYR A 190 -3.54 -6.00 -23.82
C TYR A 190 -3.00 -4.57 -23.87
N GLU A 191 -2.23 -4.14 -22.85
CA GLU A 191 -1.64 -2.81 -22.83
C GLU A 191 -0.43 -2.70 -23.77
N SER A 192 -0.36 -1.63 -24.58
CA SER A 192 0.81 -1.38 -25.42
C SER A 192 2.01 -0.90 -24.58
N SER A 193 3.22 -1.16 -25.06
CA SER A 193 4.45 -0.66 -24.43
C SER A 193 4.47 0.87 -24.29
N SER A 194 3.81 1.59 -25.21
CA SER A 194 3.66 3.04 -25.15
C SER A 194 2.73 3.49 -24.03
N ASP A 195 1.64 2.74 -23.78
CA ASP A 195 0.67 3.07 -22.74
C ASP A 195 1.26 2.80 -21.36
N VAL A 196 2.00 1.69 -21.21
CA VAL A 196 2.76 1.41 -19.98
C VAL A 196 3.76 2.53 -19.70
N LYS A 197 4.50 3.00 -20.71
CA LYS A 197 5.44 4.13 -20.57
C LYS A 197 4.72 5.42 -20.15
N LYS A 198 3.59 5.77 -20.79
CA LYS A 198 2.77 6.94 -20.44
C LYS A 198 2.23 6.85 -19.00
N LYS A 199 1.73 5.68 -18.59
CA LYS A 199 1.26 5.42 -17.22
C LYS A 199 2.38 5.60 -16.21
N ARG A 200 3.57 5.06 -16.47
CA ARG A 200 4.76 5.24 -15.62
C ARG A 200 5.18 6.71 -15.52
N ALA A 201 5.21 7.44 -16.64
CA ALA A 201 5.53 8.86 -16.66
C ALA A 201 4.52 9.69 -15.85
N ARG A 202 3.21 9.41 -16.02
CA ARG A 202 2.14 10.08 -15.26
C ARG A 202 2.26 9.81 -13.76
N LEU A 203 2.55 8.57 -13.38
CA LEU A 203 2.74 8.19 -11.98
C LEU A 203 3.94 8.91 -11.37
N SER A 204 5.06 8.97 -12.08
CA SER A 204 6.24 9.68 -11.59
C SER A 204 6.00 11.18 -11.42
N LYS A 205 5.33 11.82 -12.39
CA LYS A 205 4.91 13.22 -12.26
C LYS A 205 3.98 13.44 -11.06
N ALA A 206 3.01 12.54 -10.86
CA ALA A 206 2.11 12.62 -9.71
C ALA A 206 2.87 12.47 -8.38
N ARG A 207 3.88 11.61 -8.32
CA ARG A 207 4.75 11.47 -7.15
C ARG A 207 5.61 12.69 -6.91
N ALA A 208 6.21 13.27 -7.95
CA ALA A 208 7.02 14.48 -7.85
C ALA A 208 6.21 15.65 -7.26
N ASN A 209 5.01 15.87 -7.81
CA ASN A 209 4.12 16.92 -7.31
C ASN A 209 3.64 16.63 -5.88
N ALA A 210 3.34 15.36 -5.56
CA ALA A 210 2.92 14.98 -4.22
C ALA A 210 4.07 15.13 -3.21
N SER A 211 5.30 14.76 -3.57
CA SER A 211 6.47 14.93 -2.69
C SER A 211 6.77 16.39 -2.41
N GLU A 212 6.72 17.25 -3.42
CA GLU A 212 6.92 18.69 -3.24
C GLU A 212 5.87 19.30 -2.31
N PHE A 213 4.61 18.89 -2.49
CA PHE A 213 3.53 19.31 -1.61
C PHE A 213 3.70 18.79 -0.16
N ILE A 214 4.11 17.53 0.01
CA ILE A 214 4.38 16.96 1.34
C ILE A 214 5.51 17.71 2.03
N LYS A 215 6.63 17.98 1.33
CA LYS A 215 7.76 18.77 1.87
C LYS A 215 7.30 20.12 2.40
N LYS A 216 6.61 20.88 1.55
CA LYS A 216 6.12 22.22 1.90
C LYS A 216 5.13 22.20 3.07
N THR A 217 4.15 21.29 3.05
CA THR A 217 3.13 21.24 4.10
C THR A 217 3.65 20.68 5.42
N MET A 218 4.70 19.87 5.40
CA MET A 218 5.32 19.38 6.63
C MET A 218 6.14 20.47 7.32
N GLU A 219 6.80 21.35 6.57
CA GLU A 219 7.45 22.56 7.12
C GLU A 219 6.46 23.51 7.82
N GLU A 220 5.22 23.56 7.35
CA GLU A 220 4.18 24.45 7.91
C GLU A 220 3.46 23.85 9.13
N SER A 221 3.20 22.53 9.15
CA SER A 221 2.32 21.90 10.14
C SER A 221 3.02 20.89 11.06
N GLY A 222 4.14 20.32 10.62
CA GLY A 222 4.88 19.26 11.29
C GLY A 222 4.11 18.04 11.77
N LEU A 223 4.80 17.26 12.60
CA LEU A 223 4.27 16.10 13.31
C LEU A 223 4.12 16.42 14.80
N LYS A 224 3.03 15.95 15.41
CA LYS A 224 2.77 16.13 16.84
C LYS A 224 3.17 14.88 17.64
N LEU A 225 3.74 15.09 18.82
CA LEU A 225 4.00 14.00 19.77
C LEU A 225 2.70 13.49 20.40
N SER A 226 2.72 12.23 20.84
CA SER A 226 1.60 11.63 21.54
C SER A 226 1.63 12.06 23.00
N LYS A 227 0.44 12.25 23.57
CA LYS A 227 0.29 12.56 25.00
C LYS A 227 0.71 11.40 25.92
N LYS A 228 0.85 10.18 25.39
CA LYS A 228 1.13 8.95 26.14
C LYS A 228 2.63 8.60 26.26
N ILE A 229 3.51 9.55 26.00
CA ILE A 229 4.97 9.34 25.97
C ILE A 229 5.54 9.37 27.39
N SER A 230 6.51 8.49 27.66
CA SER A 230 7.23 8.42 28.95
C SER A 230 8.07 9.67 29.18
N GLU A 231 8.26 10.07 30.44
CA GLU A 231 9.09 11.23 30.78
C GLU A 231 10.50 11.16 30.18
N LYS A 232 11.10 9.96 30.18
CA LYS A 232 12.42 9.72 29.58
C LYS A 232 12.44 9.93 28.06
N GLU A 233 11.36 9.53 27.39
CA GLU A 233 11.24 9.70 25.94
C GLU A 233 11.02 11.19 25.60
N ARG A 234 10.30 11.92 26.45
CA ARG A 234 10.14 13.38 26.34
C ARG A 234 11.48 14.11 26.53
N GLU A 235 12.32 13.68 27.48
CA GLU A 235 13.69 14.20 27.64
C GLU A 235 14.58 13.91 26.43
N GLU A 236 14.54 12.68 25.89
CA GLU A 236 15.26 12.31 24.67
C GLU A 236 14.80 13.14 23.46
N PHE A 237 13.51 13.44 23.37
CA PHE A 237 12.94 14.32 22.34
C PHE A 237 13.44 15.76 22.50
N VAL A 238 13.36 16.34 23.70
CA VAL A 238 13.80 17.73 23.95
C VAL A 238 15.30 17.88 23.70
N SER A 239 16.13 16.94 24.14
CA SER A 239 17.57 16.97 23.89
C SER A 239 17.93 16.89 22.40
N PHE A 240 17.15 16.14 21.61
CA PHE A 240 17.32 16.05 20.16
C PHE A 240 17.06 17.39 19.48
N PHE A 241 15.91 18.01 19.75
CA PHE A 241 15.55 19.30 19.16
C PHE A 241 16.45 20.43 19.62
N HIS A 242 16.89 20.40 20.88
CA HIS A 242 17.88 21.35 21.37
C HIS A 242 19.21 21.25 20.58
N THR A 243 19.63 20.03 20.23
CA THR A 243 20.84 19.82 19.41
C THR A 243 20.66 20.38 18.00
N ILE A 244 19.49 20.20 17.40
CA ILE A 244 19.15 20.74 16.08
C ILE A 244 19.08 22.27 16.12
N SER A 245 18.46 22.85 17.16
CA SER A 245 18.35 24.30 17.36
C SER A 245 19.73 24.96 17.51
N MET A 246 20.72 24.23 18.07
CA MET A 246 22.12 24.66 18.12
C MET A 246 22.87 24.56 16.78
N GLY A 247 22.22 24.11 15.71
CA GLY A 247 22.84 23.90 14.39
C GLY A 247 23.75 22.68 14.32
N LYS A 248 23.68 21.75 15.28
CA LYS A 248 24.49 20.52 15.29
C LYS A 248 23.68 19.36 14.71
N THR A 249 24.36 18.45 14.01
CA THR A 249 23.74 17.21 13.53
C THR A 249 23.67 16.18 14.67
N PRO A 250 22.47 15.68 15.03
CA PRO A 250 22.32 14.67 16.06
C PRO A 250 22.94 13.34 15.63
N ALA A 251 23.37 12.53 16.60
CA ALA A 251 23.89 11.20 16.35
C ALA A 251 22.82 10.29 15.73
N LYS A 252 23.23 9.36 14.85
CA LYS A 252 22.31 8.42 14.16
C LYS A 252 21.46 7.62 15.14
N GLU A 253 22.05 7.16 16.24
CA GLU A 253 21.33 6.40 17.28
C GLU A 253 20.24 7.23 17.96
N HIS A 254 20.50 8.51 18.20
CA HIS A 254 19.53 9.43 18.80
C HIS A 254 18.38 9.72 17.84
N LEU A 255 18.68 9.91 16.56
CA LEU A 255 17.68 10.02 15.49
C LEU A 255 16.75 8.79 15.45
N ILE A 256 17.31 7.58 15.50
CA ILE A 256 16.54 6.33 15.48
C ILE A 256 15.65 6.19 16.72
N LYS A 257 16.15 6.59 17.90
CA LYS A 257 15.34 6.61 19.14
C LYS A 257 14.13 7.54 19.00
N VAL A 258 14.35 8.78 18.56
CA VAL A 258 13.27 9.76 18.38
C VAL A 258 12.30 9.33 17.27
N ALA A 259 12.80 8.80 16.14
CA ALA A 259 11.97 8.32 15.05
C ALA A 259 11.01 7.20 15.49
N ARG A 260 11.42 6.32 16.41
CA ARG A 260 10.57 5.24 16.95
C ARG A 260 9.41 5.74 17.81
N MET A 261 9.48 6.96 18.33
CA MET A 261 8.39 7.55 19.13
C MET A 261 7.17 7.90 18.28
N PHE A 262 7.34 8.07 16.96
CA PHE A 262 6.28 8.45 16.02
C PHE A 262 5.56 7.23 15.43
N LYS A 263 4.75 6.56 16.25
CA LYS A 263 3.98 5.36 15.85
C LYS A 263 3.14 5.57 14.57
N ASN A 264 2.88 4.50 13.81
CA ASN A 264 2.27 4.63 12.49
C ASN A 264 0.88 5.29 12.57
N ASP A 265 0.03 4.79 13.46
CA ASP A 265 -1.35 5.26 13.54
C ASP A 265 -1.42 6.72 14.01
N GLN A 266 -0.57 7.09 14.96
CA GLN A 266 -0.45 8.48 15.43
C GLN A 266 0.01 9.43 14.32
N VAL A 267 1.02 9.05 13.53
CA VAL A 267 1.47 9.89 12.41
C VAL A 267 0.31 10.12 11.44
N LEU A 268 -0.47 9.10 11.10
CA LEU A 268 -1.61 9.23 10.17
C LEU A 268 -2.76 10.07 10.73
N ASP A 269 -3.00 9.99 12.04
CA ASP A 269 -4.05 10.78 12.68
C ASP A 269 -3.69 12.26 12.73
N ASN A 270 -2.39 12.57 12.89
CA ASN A 270 -1.85 13.94 12.87
C ASN A 270 -1.84 14.61 11.48
N LEU A 271 -1.90 13.84 10.39
CA LEU A 271 -1.87 14.42 9.05
C LEU A 271 -3.21 15.08 8.70
N SER A 272 -3.13 16.31 8.18
CA SER A 272 -4.27 17.00 7.59
C SER A 272 -4.80 16.25 6.36
N ARG A 273 -6.07 16.49 6.01
CA ARG A 273 -6.70 15.92 4.82
C ARG A 273 -5.86 16.12 3.54
N HIS A 274 -5.30 17.31 3.35
CA HIS A 274 -4.50 17.61 2.16
C HIS A 274 -3.20 16.78 2.12
N GLN A 275 -2.55 16.60 3.27
CA GLN A 275 -1.38 15.73 3.41
C GLN A 275 -1.75 14.26 3.18
N LEU A 276 -2.87 13.79 3.73
CA LEU A 276 -3.37 12.43 3.49
C LEU A 276 -3.65 12.19 2.00
N MET A 277 -4.26 13.16 1.30
CA MET A 277 -4.49 13.10 -0.14
C MET A 277 -3.18 13.06 -0.93
N ALA A 278 -2.18 13.85 -0.54
CA ALA A 278 -0.87 13.88 -1.18
C ALA A 278 -0.12 12.56 -0.95
N MET A 279 -0.09 12.06 0.28
CA MET A 279 0.52 10.78 0.64
C MET A 279 -0.13 9.62 -0.11
N THR A 280 -1.47 9.60 -0.21
CA THR A 280 -2.23 8.62 -0.99
C THR A 280 -1.80 8.63 -2.46
N LYS A 281 -1.70 9.81 -3.08
CA LYS A 281 -1.21 9.95 -4.47
C LYS A 281 0.24 9.49 -4.62
N TYR A 282 1.10 9.85 -3.67
CA TYR A 282 2.50 9.45 -3.65
C TYR A 282 2.65 7.92 -3.63
N MET A 283 1.88 7.23 -2.77
CA MET A 283 1.79 5.77 -2.71
C MET A 283 1.06 5.14 -3.91
N SER A 284 0.75 5.93 -4.96
CA SER A 284 0.11 5.48 -6.20
C SER A 284 -1.30 4.91 -5.99
N LEU A 285 -1.97 5.40 -4.96
CA LEU A 285 -3.38 5.14 -4.70
C LEU A 285 -4.22 6.29 -5.24
N ARG A 286 -5.49 6.01 -5.57
CA ARG A 286 -6.46 7.04 -5.95
C ARG A 286 -7.10 7.57 -4.66
N PRO A 287 -6.87 8.85 -4.27
CA PRO A 287 -7.56 9.40 -3.12
C PRO A 287 -9.04 9.60 -3.43
N PHE A 288 -9.90 9.17 -2.51
CA PHE A 288 -11.34 9.43 -2.52
C PHE A 288 -11.89 9.31 -1.10
N GLY A 289 -13.07 9.91 -0.87
CA GLY A 289 -13.77 9.79 0.40
C GLY A 289 -13.35 10.80 1.47
N THR A 290 -13.76 10.49 2.69
CA THR A 290 -13.47 11.21 3.93
C THR A 290 -12.08 10.87 4.47
N ASP A 291 -11.64 11.59 5.50
CA ASP A 291 -10.28 11.46 6.04
C ASP A 291 -10.05 10.07 6.64
N SER A 292 -11.06 9.49 7.28
CA SER A 292 -11.05 8.10 7.75
C SER A 292 -10.85 7.09 6.62
N ILE A 293 -11.45 7.32 5.44
CA ILE A 293 -11.26 6.46 4.27
C ILE A 293 -9.84 6.60 3.73
N LEU A 294 -9.28 7.81 3.68
CA LEU A 294 -7.90 8.04 3.25
C LEU A 294 -6.90 7.35 4.20
N ARG A 295 -7.11 7.49 5.52
CA ARG A 295 -6.28 6.80 6.53
C ARG A 295 -6.39 5.29 6.38
N TYR A 296 -7.59 4.73 6.26
CA TYR A 296 -7.80 3.30 6.01
C TYR A 296 -7.06 2.83 4.74
N GLN A 297 -7.11 3.59 3.64
CA GLN A 297 -6.40 3.25 2.40
C GLN A 297 -4.89 3.17 2.61
N ILE A 298 -4.34 4.15 3.34
CA ILE A 298 -2.91 4.20 3.66
C ILE A 298 -2.56 3.04 4.61
N ARG A 299 -3.32 2.83 5.69
CA ARG A 299 -3.13 1.71 6.63
C ARG A 299 -3.16 0.36 5.94
N HIS A 300 -4.16 0.11 5.10
CA HIS A 300 -4.27 -1.12 4.34
C HIS A 300 -3.08 -1.34 3.39
N ARG A 301 -2.62 -0.27 2.72
CA ARG A 301 -1.45 -0.33 1.86
C ARG A 301 -0.18 -0.61 2.65
N LEU A 302 0.02 0.07 3.79
CA LEU A 302 1.15 -0.16 4.68
C LEU A 302 1.13 -1.59 5.19
N LEU A 303 0.01 -2.11 5.69
CA LEU A 303 -0.13 -3.50 6.09
C LEU A 303 0.32 -4.49 4.99
N THR A 304 -0.02 -4.20 3.74
CA THR A 304 0.43 -5.01 2.60
C THR A 304 1.95 -4.96 2.43
N ILE A 305 2.56 -3.77 2.53
CA ILE A 305 4.01 -3.59 2.49
C ILE A 305 4.67 -4.30 3.67
N ILE A 306 4.10 -4.21 4.86
CA ILE A 306 4.61 -4.83 6.08
C ILE A 306 4.71 -6.35 5.92
N LYS A 307 3.67 -6.97 5.36
CA LYS A 307 3.65 -8.42 5.07
C LYS A 307 4.65 -8.78 3.98
N ASP A 308 4.73 -7.94 2.94
CA ASP A 308 5.65 -8.11 1.81
C ASP A 308 7.12 -8.01 2.26
N ASP A 309 7.46 -7.08 3.15
CA ASP A 309 8.81 -6.93 3.71
C ASP A 309 9.28 -8.18 4.44
N LYS A 310 8.42 -8.79 5.28
CA LYS A 310 8.75 -10.04 5.98
C LYS A 310 8.99 -11.19 5.00
N ALA A 311 8.18 -11.25 3.94
CA ALA A 311 8.34 -12.27 2.91
C ALA A 311 9.64 -12.07 2.11
N ILE A 312 9.98 -10.83 1.76
CA ILE A 312 11.23 -10.51 1.04
C ILE A 312 12.45 -10.77 1.92
N ASP A 313 12.44 -10.37 3.19
CA ASP A 313 13.56 -10.59 4.10
C ASP A 313 13.81 -12.10 4.31
N TYR A 314 12.74 -12.90 4.33
CA TYR A 314 12.84 -14.38 4.40
C TYR A 314 13.39 -15.01 3.11
N GLU A 315 12.90 -14.59 1.93
CA GLU A 315 13.35 -15.14 0.63
C GLU A 315 14.69 -14.54 0.16
N GLY A 316 15.08 -13.38 0.70
CA GLY A 316 16.23 -12.57 0.30
C GLY A 316 15.94 -11.62 -0.87
N VAL A 317 16.51 -10.41 -0.83
CA VAL A 317 16.37 -9.39 -1.89
C VAL A 317 16.92 -9.86 -3.24
N ASP A 318 17.98 -10.66 -3.23
CA ASP A 318 18.61 -11.20 -4.45
C ASP A 318 17.71 -12.19 -5.21
N SER A 319 16.72 -12.78 -4.53
CA SER A 319 15.76 -13.66 -5.16
C SER A 319 14.81 -12.89 -6.09
N LEU A 320 14.66 -11.56 -5.98
CA LEU A 320 13.70 -10.80 -6.77
C LEU A 320 14.15 -10.63 -8.22
N THR A 321 13.22 -10.83 -9.14
CA THR A 321 13.40 -10.45 -10.55
C THR A 321 13.39 -8.93 -10.70
N VAL A 322 14.01 -8.37 -11.76
CA VAL A 322 14.05 -6.91 -11.97
C VAL A 322 12.67 -6.24 -11.96
N PRO A 323 11.60 -6.82 -12.57
CA PRO A 323 10.26 -6.26 -12.48
C PRO A 323 9.66 -6.32 -11.08
N GLU A 324 9.91 -7.39 -10.32
CA GLU A 324 9.46 -7.53 -8.93
C GLU A 324 10.17 -6.54 -8.01
N LEU A 325 11.47 -6.34 -8.22
CA LEU A 325 12.30 -5.37 -7.52
C LEU A 325 11.78 -3.95 -7.76
N GLN A 326 11.56 -3.57 -9.02
CA GLN A 326 10.97 -2.28 -9.38
C GLN A 326 9.59 -2.10 -8.75
N LEU A 327 8.75 -3.14 -8.73
CA LEU A 327 7.44 -3.06 -8.09
C LEU A 327 7.57 -2.88 -6.58
N ALA A 328 8.43 -3.65 -5.92
CA ALA A 328 8.65 -3.60 -4.48
C ALA A 328 9.18 -2.22 -4.03
N CYS A 329 10.20 -1.70 -4.71
CA CYS A 329 10.73 -0.35 -4.47
C CYS A 329 9.65 0.71 -4.71
N SER A 330 8.92 0.60 -5.83
CA SER A 330 7.87 1.55 -6.16
C SER A 330 6.75 1.58 -5.11
N GLN A 331 6.32 0.43 -4.57
CA GLN A 331 5.31 0.37 -3.52
C GLN A 331 5.74 1.06 -2.22
N ARG A 332 7.04 1.08 -1.93
CA ARG A 332 7.66 1.75 -0.77
C ARG A 332 7.98 3.23 -1.02
N GLY A 333 7.56 3.79 -2.14
CA GLY A 333 7.82 5.19 -2.50
C GLY A 333 9.19 5.44 -3.14
N ILE A 334 10.08 4.44 -3.16
CA ILE A 334 11.43 4.55 -3.72
C ILE A 334 11.36 4.85 -5.23
N LYS A 335 12.18 5.80 -5.69
CA LYS A 335 12.25 6.19 -7.10
C LYS A 335 12.89 5.07 -7.92
N THR A 336 12.15 4.55 -8.88
CA THR A 336 12.63 3.45 -9.75
C THR A 336 13.02 3.89 -11.16
N GLN A 337 12.76 5.15 -11.51
CA GLN A 337 13.15 5.70 -12.81
C GLN A 337 14.64 6.01 -12.79
N ASP A 338 15.33 5.58 -13.86
CA ASP A 338 16.76 5.82 -14.08
C ASP A 338 17.69 5.16 -13.05
N ALA A 339 17.17 4.27 -12.21
CA ALA A 339 17.94 3.51 -11.23
C ALA A 339 18.41 2.17 -11.82
N SER A 340 19.66 1.80 -11.53
CA SER A 340 20.20 0.48 -11.89
C SER A 340 19.56 -0.61 -11.01
N PRO A 341 19.44 -1.86 -11.50
CA PRO A 341 18.92 -2.96 -10.68
C PRO A 341 19.72 -3.23 -9.41
N ALA A 342 21.05 -3.03 -9.44
CA ALA A 342 21.90 -3.17 -8.26
C ALA A 342 21.53 -2.13 -7.18
N ARG A 343 21.39 -0.86 -7.59
CA ARG A 343 20.98 0.23 -6.70
C ARG A 343 19.60 0.00 -6.09
N LEU A 344 18.65 -0.50 -6.87
CA LEU A 344 17.33 -0.84 -6.33
C LEU A 344 17.38 -1.95 -5.27
N ARG A 345 18.34 -2.88 -5.35
CA ARG A 345 18.56 -3.88 -4.29
C ARG A 345 19.10 -3.24 -3.03
N GLU A 346 20.10 -2.36 -3.16
CA GLU A 346 20.66 -1.61 -2.03
C GLU A 346 19.61 -0.73 -1.33
N ASP A 347 18.79 -0.02 -2.12
CA ASP A 347 17.70 0.80 -1.59
C ASP A 347 16.64 -0.05 -0.86
N LEU A 348 16.31 -1.22 -1.41
CA LEU A 348 15.35 -2.13 -0.80
C LEU A 348 15.92 -2.78 0.48
N ASP A 349 17.19 -3.16 0.49
CA ASP A 349 17.84 -3.72 1.68
C ASP A 349 17.94 -2.68 2.80
N THR A 350 18.26 -1.43 2.44
CA THR A 350 18.24 -0.30 3.36
C THR A 350 16.85 -0.08 3.96
N TRP A 351 15.79 -0.12 3.15
CA TRP A 351 14.41 -0.04 3.63
C TRP A 351 14.10 -1.17 4.63
N LEU A 352 14.47 -2.40 4.30
CA LEU A 352 14.24 -3.57 5.17
C LEU A 352 15.03 -3.44 6.48
N ASP A 353 16.25 -2.89 6.45
CA ASP A 353 17.05 -2.66 7.66
C ASP A 353 16.40 -1.64 8.59
N LEU A 354 16.05 -0.48 8.05
CA LEU A 354 15.41 0.58 8.82
C LEU A 354 14.08 0.11 9.42
N ARG A 355 13.30 -0.67 8.68
CA ARG A 355 11.98 -1.11 9.13
C ARG A 355 12.03 -2.35 10.03
N LEU A 356 12.71 -3.42 9.63
CA LEU A 356 12.68 -4.70 10.35
C LEU A 356 13.66 -4.74 11.52
N ARG A 357 14.82 -4.10 11.38
CA ARG A 357 15.92 -4.14 12.37
C ARG A 357 15.90 -2.90 13.26
N GLN A 358 15.86 -1.70 12.68
CA GLN A 358 15.80 -0.44 13.44
C GLN A 358 14.39 -0.07 13.93
N LYS A 359 13.35 -0.79 13.49
CA LYS A 359 11.94 -0.60 13.90
C LYS A 359 11.41 0.80 13.63
N ILE A 360 11.87 1.45 12.57
CA ILE A 360 11.35 2.76 12.17
C ILE A 360 9.94 2.59 11.59
N PRO A 361 8.96 3.39 12.04
CA PRO A 361 7.59 3.35 11.55
C PRO A 361 7.49 3.53 10.02
N SER A 362 6.67 2.71 9.40
CA SER A 362 6.50 2.65 7.94
C SER A 362 5.94 3.96 7.38
N THR A 363 5.05 4.63 8.12
CA THR A 363 4.50 5.94 7.73
C THR A 363 5.60 6.99 7.61
N LEU A 364 6.51 7.03 8.59
CA LEU A 364 7.65 7.96 8.61
C LEU A 364 8.64 7.64 7.49
N LEU A 365 8.88 6.35 7.21
CA LEU A 365 9.71 5.94 6.07
C LEU A 365 9.13 6.38 4.73
N ILE A 366 7.82 6.31 4.53
CA ILE A 366 7.17 6.83 3.32
C ILE A 366 7.32 8.36 3.21
N LEU A 367 7.17 9.09 4.32
CA LEU A 367 7.39 10.54 4.34
C LEU A 367 8.85 10.88 4.03
N SER A 368 9.81 10.18 4.63
CA SER A 368 11.24 10.36 4.31
C SER A 368 11.54 10.06 2.83
N SER A 369 10.90 9.03 2.26
CA SER A 369 11.04 8.72 0.83
C SER A 369 10.47 9.82 -0.06
N ALA A 370 9.44 10.55 0.40
CA ALA A 370 8.94 11.72 -0.30
C ALA A 370 9.98 12.86 -0.26
N TYR A 371 10.74 12.99 0.82
CA TYR A 371 11.83 13.97 0.91
C TYR A 371 12.97 13.68 -0.07
N THR A 372 13.33 12.42 -0.25
CA THR A 372 14.37 12.02 -1.22
C THR A 372 13.88 12.00 -2.67
N TYR A 373 12.58 12.08 -2.90
CA TYR A 373 12.01 12.02 -4.24
C TYR A 373 12.44 13.23 -5.09
N GLY A 374 13.25 12.97 -6.12
CA GLY A 374 13.83 13.99 -7.00
C GLY A 374 15.35 14.12 -6.87
N GLU A 375 15.95 13.57 -5.81
CA GLU A 375 17.37 13.67 -5.57
C GLU A 375 18.15 12.51 -6.23
N HIS A 376 19.29 12.81 -6.83
CA HIS A 376 20.07 11.84 -7.60
C HIS A 376 21.05 11.01 -6.75
N THR A 377 21.32 11.45 -5.52
CA THR A 377 22.17 10.78 -4.52
C THR A 377 21.29 10.03 -3.53
N GLN A 378 21.36 8.71 -3.54
CA GLN A 378 20.60 7.84 -2.63
C GLN A 378 21.57 6.83 -2.05
N GLY A 379 21.59 6.73 -0.72
CA GLY A 379 22.32 5.78 0.09
C GLY A 379 21.74 5.79 1.51
N VAL A 380 22.31 4.99 2.41
CA VAL A 380 21.80 4.89 3.80
C VAL A 380 21.80 6.25 4.50
N ASP A 381 22.85 7.05 4.29
CA ASP A 381 22.94 8.40 4.83
C ASP A 381 21.86 9.34 4.27
N THR A 382 21.37 9.09 3.05
CA THR A 382 20.25 9.83 2.46
C THR A 382 18.93 9.52 3.15
N TYR A 383 18.69 8.27 3.56
CA TYR A 383 17.49 7.95 4.34
C TYR A 383 17.54 8.59 5.73
N TYR A 384 18.70 8.59 6.38
CA TYR A 384 18.86 9.27 7.66
C TYR A 384 18.74 10.79 7.54
N SER A 385 19.32 11.40 6.51
CA SER A 385 19.17 12.84 6.27
C SER A 385 17.73 13.21 5.94
N ALA A 386 17.00 12.37 5.21
CA ALA A 386 15.59 12.57 4.93
C ALA A 386 14.70 12.41 6.16
N LEU A 387 14.99 11.43 7.02
CA LEU A 387 14.32 11.29 8.32
C LEU A 387 14.59 12.50 9.21
N LEU A 388 15.83 12.97 9.23
CA LEU A 388 16.19 14.21 9.94
C LEU A 388 15.42 15.40 9.36
N ALA A 389 15.30 15.53 8.04
CA ALA A 389 14.55 16.61 7.40
C ALA A 389 13.05 16.59 7.75
N VAL A 390 12.43 15.40 7.79
CA VAL A 390 11.04 15.24 8.23
C VAL A 390 10.89 15.63 9.70
N LEU A 391 11.81 15.22 10.57
CA LEU A 391 11.74 15.56 12.00
C LEU A 391 12.09 17.02 12.28
N SER A 392 13.00 17.64 11.52
CA SER A 392 13.35 19.05 11.66
C SER A 392 12.23 19.98 11.17
N SER A 393 11.33 19.48 10.34
CA SER A 393 10.14 20.23 9.92
C SER A 393 9.05 20.31 10.99
N ILE A 394 9.28 19.76 12.19
CA ILE A 394 8.36 19.89 13.32
C ILE A 394 8.43 21.34 13.87
N PRO A 395 7.29 22.05 13.97
CA PRO A 395 7.24 23.42 14.46
C PRO A 395 7.74 23.59 15.90
N ASP A 396 8.31 24.76 16.17
CA ASP A 396 8.87 25.13 17.48
C ASP A 396 7.82 25.09 18.59
N GLU A 397 6.53 25.27 18.29
CA GLU A 397 5.44 25.18 19.28
C GLU A 397 5.39 23.80 19.93
N VAL A 398 5.57 22.72 19.15
CA VAL A 398 5.54 21.34 19.67
C VAL A 398 6.73 21.09 20.59
N TYR A 399 7.91 21.60 20.21
CA TYR A 399 9.11 21.54 21.04
C TYR A 399 8.95 22.33 22.35
N ASN A 400 8.42 23.55 22.26
CA ASN A 400 8.20 24.41 23.42
C ASN A 400 7.18 23.78 24.38
N VAL A 401 6.10 23.18 23.88
CA VAL A 401 5.14 22.44 24.71
C VAL A 401 5.84 21.26 25.41
N ALA A 402 6.61 20.44 24.68
CA ALA A 402 7.32 19.32 25.27
C ALA A 402 8.34 19.77 26.35
N LYS A 403 9.06 20.87 26.10
CA LYS A 403 9.99 21.47 27.06
C LYS A 403 9.28 22.04 28.29
N LEU A 404 8.11 22.65 28.12
CA LEU A 404 7.30 23.20 29.20
C LEU A 404 6.63 22.10 30.04
N GLU A 405 6.26 20.96 29.45
CA GLU A 405 5.76 19.81 30.22
C GLU A 405 6.81 19.27 31.19
N LEU A 406 8.10 19.29 30.80
CA LEU A 406 9.24 18.97 31.68
C LEU A 406 9.51 20.05 32.73
N ALA A 407 9.03 21.28 32.53
CA ALA A 407 9.19 22.36 33.51
C ALA A 407 8.10 22.27 34.59
N ASP A 408 8.44 22.53 35.85
CA ASP A 408 7.51 22.48 36.99
C ASP A 408 6.52 23.67 37.07
N ASP A 409 6.35 24.41 35.97
CA ASP A 409 5.59 25.66 35.98
C ASP A 409 4.08 25.40 35.89
N SER A 410 3.46 25.25 37.06
CA SER A 410 2.08 24.78 37.23
C SER A 410 1.03 25.70 36.59
N LYS A 411 1.32 27.01 36.46
CA LYS A 411 0.39 27.98 35.87
C LYS A 411 0.30 27.84 34.35
N LEU A 412 1.44 27.70 33.68
CA LEU A 412 1.50 27.53 32.23
C LEU A 412 0.95 26.16 31.81
N LYS A 413 1.19 25.11 32.62
CA LYS A 413 0.55 23.80 32.44
C LYS A 413 -0.98 23.90 32.42
N LEU A 414 -1.59 24.70 33.30
CA LEU A 414 -3.03 24.89 33.33
C LEU A 414 -3.57 25.61 32.10
N ASP A 415 -2.85 26.61 31.59
CA ASP A 415 -3.30 27.37 30.41
C ASP A 415 -3.19 26.54 29.13
N ILE A 416 -2.12 25.75 28.96
CA ILE A 416 -1.99 24.80 27.84
C ILE A 416 -3.10 23.74 27.90
N LEU A 417 -3.45 23.24 29.09
CA LEU A 417 -4.52 22.26 29.24
C LEU A 417 -5.89 22.83 28.84
N LYS A 418 -6.18 24.09 29.18
CA LYS A 418 -7.43 24.75 28.77
C LYS A 418 -7.50 24.95 27.26
N GLU A 419 -6.41 25.42 26.65
CA GLU A 419 -6.34 25.60 25.19
C GLU A 419 -6.50 24.26 24.46
N GLN A 420 -5.92 23.18 24.99
CA GLN A 420 -6.12 21.83 24.46
C GLN A 420 -7.56 21.35 24.61
N ASP A 421 -8.21 21.58 25.75
CA ASP A 421 -9.62 21.21 25.97
C ASP A 421 -10.55 21.96 25.02
N GLU A 422 -10.28 23.24 24.74
CA GLU A 422 -11.02 24.02 23.75
C GLU A 422 -10.85 23.45 22.34
N MET A 423 -9.61 23.17 21.91
CA MET A 423 -9.34 22.54 20.61
C MET A 423 -10.02 21.17 20.48
N ILE A 424 -9.99 20.35 21.53
CA ILE A 424 -10.65 19.03 21.57
C ILE A 424 -12.17 19.20 21.45
N ASN A 425 -12.75 20.17 22.14
CA ASN A 425 -14.18 20.41 22.08
C ASN A 425 -14.61 20.87 20.67
N GLU A 426 -13.84 21.74 20.04
CA GLU A 426 -14.07 22.15 18.65
C GLU A 426 -13.95 21.00 17.65
N GLU A 427 -12.98 20.11 17.82
CA GLU A 427 -12.83 18.91 16.99
C GLU A 427 -14.01 17.95 17.18
N ASN A 428 -14.39 17.67 18.44
CA ASN A 428 -15.56 16.85 18.76
C ASN A 428 -16.86 17.44 18.19
N ILE A 429 -16.99 18.77 18.13
CA ILE A 429 -18.13 19.44 17.49
C ILE A 429 -18.10 19.21 15.97
N ARG A 430 -16.94 19.31 15.33
CA ARG A 430 -16.78 19.02 13.88
C ARG A 430 -17.05 17.55 13.54
N GLU A 431 -16.68 16.62 14.43
CA GLU A 431 -16.90 15.19 14.24
C GLU A 431 -18.35 14.76 14.46
N LYS A 432 -19.09 15.41 15.37
CA LYS A 432 -20.52 15.10 15.64
C LYS A 432 -21.42 15.22 14.41
N ASP A 433 -21.11 16.11 13.47
CA ASP A 433 -21.87 16.30 12.23
C ASP A 433 -21.44 15.34 11.10
N THR A 434 -20.36 14.58 11.28
CA THR A 434 -19.83 13.62 10.30
C THR A 434 -19.90 12.19 10.83
N VAL A 435 -21.11 11.62 10.87
CA VAL A 435 -21.30 10.20 11.18
C VAL A 435 -20.69 9.34 10.05
N ASN A 436 -19.40 9.06 10.13
CA ASN A 436 -18.73 8.07 9.30
C ASN A 436 -19.12 6.67 9.80
N GLN A 437 -20.04 6.01 9.11
CA GLN A 437 -20.49 4.63 9.43
C GLN A 437 -19.46 3.54 9.06
N ILE A 438 -18.22 3.90 8.73
CA ILE A 438 -17.17 2.94 8.34
C ILE A 438 -16.19 2.80 9.50
N LYS A 439 -16.22 1.64 10.18
CA LYS A 439 -15.25 1.29 11.22
C LYS A 439 -13.92 0.89 10.58
N ASP A 440 -12.88 1.69 10.80
CA ASP A 440 -11.50 1.28 10.53
C ASP A 440 -11.01 0.42 11.70
N ASN A 441 -10.93 -0.89 11.48
CA ASN A 441 -10.45 -1.85 12.48
C ASN A 441 -8.95 -2.16 12.31
N ILE A 442 -8.25 -1.52 11.37
CA ILE A 442 -6.83 -1.79 11.13
C ILE A 442 -6.01 -0.89 12.05
N LYS A 443 -5.31 -1.50 13.01
CA LYS A 443 -4.25 -0.86 13.79
C LYS A 443 -2.91 -1.43 13.37
N LEU A 444 -2.05 -0.58 12.81
CA LEU A 444 -0.76 -1.00 12.30
C LEU A 444 0.19 -1.38 13.43
N ASP A 445 0.17 -0.59 14.51
CA ASP A 445 1.10 -0.76 15.61
C ASP A 445 0.82 -2.06 16.38
N GLU A 446 -0.46 -2.41 16.59
CA GLU A 446 -0.87 -3.69 17.19
C GLU A 446 -0.46 -4.90 16.34
N TYR A 447 -0.56 -4.79 15.00
CA TYR A 447 -0.10 -5.85 14.11
C TYR A 447 1.42 -6.05 14.17
N GLU A 448 2.19 -4.97 14.31
CA GLU A 448 3.64 -5.05 14.45
C GLU A 448 4.06 -5.66 15.80
N GLU A 449 3.37 -5.29 16.89
CA GLU A 449 3.59 -5.83 18.24
C GLU A 449 3.21 -7.34 18.32
N THR A 450 1.99 -7.71 17.93
CA THR A 450 1.52 -9.11 17.94
C THR A 450 2.34 -10.03 17.04
N ALA A 451 2.79 -9.53 15.89
CA ALA A 451 3.62 -10.32 14.98
C ALA A 451 5.07 -10.47 15.47
N THR A 452 5.52 -9.72 16.49
CA THR A 452 6.79 -9.95 17.18
C THR A 452 6.67 -10.93 18.34
N GLU A 453 5.51 -11.02 19.00
CA GLU A 453 5.29 -11.93 20.12
C GLU A 453 5.05 -13.39 19.71
N GLY A 454 4.81 -13.63 18.43
CA GLY A 454 4.45 -14.96 17.92
C GLY A 454 2.99 -15.28 18.27
N MET A 455 2.34 -16.07 17.43
CA MET A 455 0.93 -16.43 17.52
C MET A 455 0.57 -17.03 18.89
N LYS A 456 0.15 -16.21 19.86
CA LYS A 456 -0.71 -16.66 20.95
C LYS A 456 -2.09 -16.80 20.34
N ILE A 457 -2.48 -18.05 20.10
CA ILE A 457 -3.87 -18.39 19.83
C ILE A 457 -4.58 -18.19 21.17
N GLU A 458 -5.10 -17.00 21.42
CA GLU A 458 -6.19 -16.88 22.38
C GLU A 458 -7.40 -17.54 21.71
N GLN A 459 -7.88 -18.62 22.33
CA GLN A 459 -9.14 -19.21 21.99
C GLN A 459 -10.21 -18.16 22.26
N ASP A 460 -10.90 -17.72 21.20
CA ASP A 460 -12.13 -16.93 21.32
C ASP A 460 -13.16 -17.79 22.06
N ASP A 461 -13.20 -17.66 23.38
CA ASP A 461 -14.32 -18.13 24.20
C ASP A 461 -15.51 -17.22 23.93
N ASP A 462 -16.57 -17.82 23.40
CA ASP A 462 -17.91 -17.28 23.21
C ASP A 462 -18.39 -16.46 24.42
N LYS A 463 -18.36 -15.13 24.30
CA LYS A 463 -19.07 -14.19 25.21
C LYS A 463 -19.84 -13.11 24.44
N SER A 464 -20.56 -13.50 23.38
CA SER A 464 -21.41 -12.57 22.62
C SER A 464 -22.92 -12.78 22.79
N SER A 465 -23.38 -13.59 23.76
CA SER A 465 -24.81 -13.94 23.90
C SER A 465 -25.56 -13.40 25.12
N GLU A 466 -24.98 -12.58 26.01
CA GLU A 466 -25.70 -12.12 27.23
C GLU A 466 -25.97 -10.61 27.34
N GLN A 467 -25.43 -9.74 26.50
CA GLN A 467 -25.64 -8.29 26.64
C GLN A 467 -26.87 -7.71 25.92
N SER A 468 -27.70 -8.53 25.27
CA SER A 468 -28.86 -8.06 24.48
C SER A 468 -30.22 -8.22 25.17
N LYS A 469 -30.27 -8.50 26.49
CA LYS A 469 -31.53 -8.64 27.23
C LYS A 469 -31.83 -7.59 28.30
N GLU A 470 -30.94 -6.63 28.58
CA GLU A 470 -31.14 -5.70 29.70
C GLU A 470 -31.60 -4.28 29.32
N SER A 471 -31.84 -3.99 28.03
CA SER A 471 -32.16 -2.63 27.56
C SER A 471 -33.62 -2.41 27.14
N ALA A 472 -34.53 -3.34 27.45
CA ALA A 472 -35.91 -3.30 26.97
C ALA A 472 -36.96 -3.28 28.08
N GLU A 473 -36.76 -2.50 29.16
CA GLU A 473 -37.86 -2.19 30.07
C GLU A 473 -37.63 -0.87 30.84
N GLN A 474 -37.99 0.26 30.23
CA GLN A 474 -38.38 1.47 30.98
C GLN A 474 -39.20 2.40 30.08
N LYS A 475 -40.50 2.49 30.39
CA LYS A 475 -41.50 3.35 29.76
C LYS A 475 -41.65 4.62 30.63
N PRO A 476 -41.80 5.83 30.07
CA PRO A 476 -41.79 7.05 30.87
C PRO A 476 -43.17 7.37 31.47
N GLU A 477 -43.20 7.75 32.75
CA GLU A 477 -44.35 8.40 33.40
C GLU A 477 -44.43 9.90 33.05
N PRO A 478 -45.63 10.51 33.06
CA PRO A 478 -45.84 11.89 32.63
C PRO A 478 -45.54 12.90 33.74
N LYS A 479 -44.90 14.01 33.36
CA LYS A 479 -44.63 15.16 34.22
C LYS A 479 -45.92 15.82 34.71
N LYS A 480 -45.97 16.13 36.01
CA LYS A 480 -46.66 17.29 36.58
C LYS A 480 -45.64 18.18 37.27
#